data_AF-A0A7V4UD62-F1
#
_entry.id   AF-A0A7V4UD62-F1
#
_cell.length_a   1.000
_cell.length_b   1.000
_cell.length_c   1.000
_cell.angle_alpha   90.00
_cell.angle_beta   90.00
_cell.angle_gamma   90.00
#
_symmetry.space_group_name_H-M   'P 1'
#
loop_
_entity.id
_entity.type
_entity.pdbx_description
1 polymer ?
#
loop_
_entity_poly.entity_id
_entity_poly.type
_entity_poly.pdbx_seq_one_letter_code
_entity_poly.pdbx_strand_id
1 'polypeptide(L)'
;MGDSILFQNWPISSGLIAAVGVVALFVRRVLPKGLGGAVFVFGVSSAVAIAFSARLATGSSDLRLLAHLAAALCVGWSAVGVFTLRSTHKEEETRGFAASALAGALVFGVLTAVIVVYDLTFVVLYRLFAPQAIISFDARAGTLDLALLLLAVGLWAQRTRESHQPAIVLLLAALLATSAAMLVGPAAGTAAADRVGRTTPTEWWQWLTLLSASYGLIVLAAYAFCERYHRRRQVAAWPDRLANLVMSPPRWEGFLEAVAVVAAGVLLLGTYAIVRGGPPRIGLSMAQVASAAAAGAGCLALCQRVWNANLFGLGASLMTLTAATLCTALVPDRPGASAAVRLPIVHNAALFGLAFMTFLWFWLSRFWRQQLLDGQPWTAAGRAIPYARRSGFLVAALTVLISYQIALWPLLPNVVAPDAATHRWVLGLAAIGLLSLVLAWDARHSRSTAVAALCIASIGAAVAFAFARWPDPVLRGRLIQYFPIVAAAAALPLLAIAELLPSTDRWRCFAPPLWIVALLLLPAWSLLTLLAAPRQPAAWLTPMSLAAVGGVYALAGSREGRRAFLALSVVLLLAAAFNLSRLYAAAGMRL
;
A
#
# COMPACT_ATOMS: atom_id res chain seq x y z
N MET A 1 -45.80 -14.60 -8.40
CA MET A 1 -44.60 -15.23 -9.01
C MET A 1 -44.98 -16.66 -9.29
N GLY A 2 -45.06 -17.05 -10.56
CA GLY A 2 -45.52 -18.39 -10.92
C GLY A 2 -44.49 -19.41 -10.49
N ASP A 3 -44.90 -20.39 -9.69
CA ASP A 3 -44.15 -21.62 -9.43
C ASP A 3 -43.95 -22.30 -10.79
N SER A 4 -42.79 -22.06 -11.40
CA SER A 4 -42.48 -22.65 -12.70
C SER A 4 -42.59 -24.17 -12.57
N ILE A 5 -43.29 -24.81 -13.51
CA ILE A 5 -43.49 -26.28 -13.60
C ILE A 5 -42.17 -27.07 -13.45
N LEU A 6 -41.04 -26.43 -13.76
CA LEU A 6 -39.69 -26.94 -13.55
C LEU A 6 -39.34 -27.21 -12.07
N PHE A 7 -39.81 -26.38 -11.14
CA PHE A 7 -39.56 -26.57 -9.70
C PHE A 7 -40.37 -27.69 -9.08
N GLN A 8 -41.57 -28.02 -9.60
CA GLN A 8 -42.35 -29.17 -9.09
C GLN A 8 -41.78 -30.52 -9.55
N ASN A 9 -41.13 -30.55 -10.73
CA ASN A 9 -40.60 -31.78 -11.34
C ASN A 9 -39.08 -31.93 -11.21
N TRP A 10 -38.46 -31.28 -10.22
CA TRP A 10 -37.01 -31.35 -9.99
C TRP A 10 -36.47 -32.78 -9.77
N PRO A 11 -37.14 -33.73 -9.08
CA PRO A 11 -36.58 -35.06 -8.84
C PRO A 11 -36.46 -35.85 -10.15
N ILE A 12 -37.46 -35.71 -11.02
CA ILE A 12 -37.50 -36.33 -12.35
C ILE A 12 -36.38 -35.75 -13.21
N SER A 13 -36.24 -34.42 -13.22
CA SER A 13 -35.23 -33.72 -14.02
C SER A 13 -33.80 -34.06 -13.58
N SER A 14 -33.51 -34.05 -12.26
CA SER A 14 -32.21 -34.44 -11.73
C SER A 14 -31.89 -35.91 -12.00
N GLY A 15 -32.90 -36.78 -11.86
CA GLY A 15 -32.76 -38.22 -12.14
C GLY A 15 -32.42 -38.49 -13.61
N LEU A 16 -33.10 -37.82 -14.54
CA LEU A 16 -32.88 -37.96 -15.98
C LEU A 16 -31.47 -37.51 -16.38
N ILE A 17 -31.01 -36.36 -15.86
CA ILE A 17 -29.67 -35.83 -16.17
C ILE A 17 -28.56 -36.72 -15.60
N ALA A 18 -28.74 -37.26 -14.38
CA ALA A 18 -27.83 -38.24 -13.81
C ALA A 18 -27.80 -39.53 -14.64
N ALA A 19 -28.98 -40.04 -15.05
CA ALA A 19 -29.09 -41.23 -15.88
C ALA A 19 -28.39 -41.07 -17.24
N VAL A 20 -28.56 -39.93 -17.91
CA VAL A 20 -27.84 -39.60 -19.15
C VAL A 20 -26.33 -39.60 -18.93
N GLY A 21 -25.85 -39.02 -17.82
CA GLY A 21 -24.43 -39.05 -17.45
C GLY A 21 -23.90 -40.48 -17.27
N VAL A 22 -24.65 -41.34 -16.58
CA VAL A 22 -24.31 -42.76 -16.37
C VAL A 22 -24.29 -43.52 -17.69
N VAL A 23 -25.30 -43.34 -18.54
CA VAL A 23 -25.36 -43.97 -19.87
C VAL A 23 -24.17 -43.54 -20.74
N ALA A 24 -23.79 -42.26 -20.71
CA ALA A 24 -22.61 -41.78 -21.42
C ALA A 24 -21.30 -42.43 -20.94
N LEU A 25 -21.21 -42.79 -19.65
CA LEU A 25 -20.10 -43.56 -19.10
C LEU A 25 -20.07 -45.00 -19.63
N PHE A 26 -21.24 -45.65 -19.77
CA PHE A 26 -21.35 -47.00 -20.33
C PHE A 26 -21.06 -47.05 -21.83
N VAL A 27 -21.47 -46.03 -22.59
CA VAL A 27 -21.25 -45.93 -24.04
C VAL A 27 -19.90 -45.27 -24.37
N ARG A 28 -19.05 -45.02 -23.37
CA ARG A 28 -17.78 -44.28 -23.54
C ARG A 28 -16.83 -44.84 -24.60
N ARG A 29 -16.91 -46.14 -24.89
CA ARG A 29 -16.09 -46.82 -25.93
C ARG A 29 -16.41 -46.33 -27.34
N VAL A 30 -17.62 -45.80 -27.54
CA VAL A 30 -18.10 -45.30 -28.84
C VAL A 30 -17.92 -43.77 -28.95
N LEU A 31 -17.69 -43.08 -27.83
CA LEU A 31 -17.54 -41.63 -27.78
C LEU A 31 -16.07 -41.19 -27.97
N PRO A 32 -15.81 -39.97 -28.46
CA PRO A 32 -14.47 -39.39 -28.50
C PRO A 32 -13.77 -39.47 -27.14
N LYS A 33 -12.44 -39.72 -27.15
CA LYS A 33 -11.64 -39.86 -25.92
C LYS A 33 -11.90 -38.68 -24.98
N GLY A 34 -12.36 -38.96 -23.76
CA GLY A 34 -12.67 -37.96 -22.72
C GLY A 34 -14.11 -37.45 -22.70
N LEU A 35 -14.86 -37.51 -23.80
CA LEU A 35 -16.23 -36.95 -23.86
C LEU A 35 -17.18 -37.69 -22.91
N GLY A 36 -17.14 -39.02 -22.88
CA GLY A 36 -17.98 -39.81 -21.96
C GLY A 36 -17.73 -39.49 -20.48
N GLY A 37 -16.47 -39.21 -20.12
CA GLY A 37 -16.11 -38.77 -18.77
C GLY A 37 -16.61 -37.37 -18.47
N ALA A 38 -16.47 -36.42 -19.41
CA ALA A 38 -16.95 -35.05 -19.25
C ALA A 38 -18.47 -34.99 -19.11
N VAL A 39 -19.22 -35.73 -19.94
CA VAL A 39 -20.69 -35.80 -19.87
C VAL A 39 -21.15 -36.43 -18.55
N PHE A 40 -20.44 -37.44 -18.05
CA PHE A 40 -20.71 -38.01 -16.73
C PHE A 40 -20.50 -36.99 -15.60
N VAL A 41 -19.35 -36.32 -15.58
CA VAL A 41 -19.02 -35.30 -14.56
C VAL A 41 -20.05 -34.17 -14.59
N PHE A 42 -20.40 -33.68 -15.78
CA PHE A 42 -21.41 -32.66 -15.97
C PHE A 42 -22.81 -33.12 -15.53
N GLY A 43 -23.23 -34.32 -15.93
CA GLY A 43 -24.54 -34.87 -15.62
C GLY A 43 -24.73 -35.07 -14.10
N VAL A 44 -23.76 -35.69 -13.44
CA VAL A 44 -23.81 -35.89 -11.97
C VAL A 44 -23.80 -34.55 -11.25
N SER A 45 -22.93 -33.62 -11.63
CA SER A 45 -22.83 -32.33 -10.95
C SER A 45 -24.08 -31.46 -11.16
N SER A 46 -24.65 -31.47 -12.37
CA SER A 46 -25.89 -30.75 -12.69
C SER A 46 -27.09 -31.34 -11.96
N ALA A 47 -27.19 -32.67 -11.88
CA ALA A 47 -28.23 -33.35 -11.12
C ALA A 47 -28.18 -32.98 -9.63
N VAL A 48 -26.97 -32.97 -9.05
CA VAL A 48 -26.74 -32.54 -7.67
C VAL A 48 -27.12 -31.07 -7.48
N ALA A 49 -26.72 -30.18 -8.39
CA ALA A 49 -27.07 -28.76 -8.34
C ALA A 49 -28.59 -28.52 -8.41
N ILE A 50 -29.30 -29.21 -9.31
CA ILE A 50 -30.76 -29.11 -9.46
C ILE A 50 -31.44 -29.60 -8.18
N ALA A 51 -31.06 -30.78 -7.67
CA ALA A 51 -31.62 -31.32 -6.44
C ALA A 51 -31.40 -30.41 -5.22
N PHE A 52 -30.25 -29.73 -5.16
CA PHE A 52 -29.94 -28.79 -4.09
C PHE A 52 -30.72 -27.48 -4.24
N SER A 53 -30.74 -26.89 -5.44
CA SER A 53 -31.47 -25.64 -5.71
C SER A 53 -32.98 -25.75 -5.44
N ALA A 54 -33.59 -26.88 -5.76
CA ALA A 54 -35.00 -27.13 -5.51
C ALA A 54 -35.36 -27.22 -4.02
N ARG A 55 -34.41 -27.62 -3.16
CA ARG A 55 -34.61 -27.64 -1.71
C ARG A 55 -34.38 -26.28 -1.05
N LEU A 56 -33.75 -25.34 -1.77
CA LEU A 56 -33.28 -24.06 -1.21
C LEU A 56 -34.10 -22.84 -1.62
N ALA A 57 -34.98 -22.96 -2.62
CA ALA A 57 -35.85 -21.89 -3.13
C ALA A 57 -36.80 -21.24 -2.08
N THR A 58 -36.68 -21.57 -0.81
CA THR A 58 -37.45 -21.02 0.31
C THR A 58 -36.70 -19.96 1.14
N GLY A 59 -35.44 -19.59 0.81
CA GLY A 59 -34.67 -18.60 1.59
C GLY A 59 -33.55 -17.85 0.86
N SER A 60 -33.05 -16.77 1.47
CA SER A 60 -32.06 -15.82 0.89
C SER A 60 -30.58 -16.25 0.96
N SER A 61 -30.28 -17.53 1.20
CA SER A 61 -28.92 -18.07 1.43
C SER A 61 -28.29 -18.78 0.21
N ASP A 62 -28.83 -18.57 -1.00
CA ASP A 62 -28.52 -19.38 -2.19
C ASP A 62 -27.06 -19.39 -2.63
N LEU A 63 -26.37 -18.24 -2.59
CA LEU A 63 -24.98 -18.14 -3.09
C LEU A 63 -23.96 -18.90 -2.23
N ARG A 64 -24.16 -18.94 -0.91
CA ARG A 64 -23.21 -19.61 0.01
C ARG A 64 -23.34 -21.13 -0.06
N LEU A 65 -24.57 -21.60 -0.12
CA LEU A 65 -24.87 -23.01 -0.29
C LEU A 65 -24.33 -23.53 -1.63
N LEU A 66 -24.40 -22.70 -2.68
CA LEU A 66 -23.73 -22.99 -3.96
C LEU A 66 -22.21 -23.11 -3.80
N ALA A 67 -21.57 -22.22 -3.04
CA ALA A 67 -20.12 -22.28 -2.78
C ALA A 67 -19.72 -23.58 -2.06
N HIS A 68 -20.47 -23.96 -1.01
CA HIS A 68 -20.30 -25.22 -0.28
C HIS A 68 -20.44 -26.45 -1.18
N LEU A 69 -21.48 -26.46 -2.00
CA LEU A 69 -21.73 -27.56 -2.91
C LEU A 69 -20.60 -27.69 -3.95
N ALA A 70 -20.20 -26.57 -4.55
CA ALA A 70 -19.08 -26.54 -5.49
C ALA A 70 -17.76 -26.96 -4.81
N ALA A 71 -17.51 -26.55 -3.56
CA ALA A 71 -16.30 -26.94 -2.83
C ALA A 71 -16.27 -28.45 -2.56
N ALA A 72 -17.41 -29.02 -2.16
CA ALA A 72 -17.56 -30.46 -1.93
C ALA A 72 -17.40 -31.26 -3.23
N LEU A 73 -18.00 -30.80 -4.34
CA LEU A 73 -17.83 -31.40 -5.67
C LEU A 73 -16.37 -31.32 -6.13
N CYS A 74 -15.68 -30.21 -5.89
CA CYS A 74 -14.26 -30.04 -6.19
C CYS A 74 -13.40 -31.11 -5.50
N VAL A 75 -13.60 -31.31 -4.19
CA VAL A 75 -12.89 -32.36 -3.43
C VAL A 75 -13.26 -33.75 -3.94
N GLY A 76 -14.56 -34.01 -4.16
CA GLY A 76 -15.05 -35.30 -4.64
C GLY A 76 -14.42 -35.69 -5.97
N TRP A 77 -14.46 -34.79 -6.94
CA TRP A 77 -13.86 -35.01 -8.26
C TRP A 77 -12.33 -35.09 -8.22
N SER A 78 -11.67 -34.33 -7.34
CA SER A 78 -10.22 -34.46 -7.12
C SER A 78 -9.85 -35.83 -6.56
N ALA A 79 -10.60 -36.33 -5.57
CA ALA A 79 -10.38 -37.64 -4.98
C ALA A 79 -10.62 -38.76 -6.01
N VAL A 80 -11.71 -38.70 -6.78
CA VAL A 80 -12.01 -39.66 -7.85
C VAL A 80 -10.92 -39.65 -8.92
N GLY A 81 -10.48 -38.48 -9.39
CA GLY A 81 -9.41 -38.36 -10.37
C GLY A 81 -8.08 -38.93 -9.88
N VAL A 82 -7.68 -38.61 -8.64
CA VAL A 82 -6.43 -39.12 -8.05
C VAL A 82 -6.49 -40.62 -7.80
N PHE A 83 -7.62 -41.14 -7.29
CA PHE A 83 -7.78 -42.57 -7.01
C PHE A 83 -7.82 -43.40 -8.30
N THR A 84 -8.53 -42.95 -9.32
CA THR A 84 -8.58 -43.63 -10.64
C THR A 84 -7.20 -43.68 -11.32
N LEU A 85 -6.41 -42.61 -11.21
CA LEU A 85 -5.02 -42.58 -11.70
C LEU A 85 -4.05 -43.45 -10.87
N ARG A 86 -4.37 -43.75 -9.60
CA ARG A 86 -3.57 -44.65 -8.76
C ARG A 86 -3.91 -46.12 -8.99
N SER A 87 -5.18 -46.43 -9.17
CA SER A 87 -5.65 -47.82 -9.32
C SER A 87 -5.33 -48.43 -10.69
N THR A 88 -5.09 -47.61 -11.72
CA THR A 88 -4.88 -48.12 -13.08
C THR A 88 -3.50 -47.76 -13.64
N HIS A 89 -2.66 -48.79 -13.80
CA HIS A 89 -1.28 -48.63 -14.25
C HIS A 89 -1.11 -48.63 -15.78
N LYS A 90 -2.12 -49.04 -16.58
CA LYS A 90 -1.88 -49.34 -18.02
C LYS A 90 -2.95 -48.94 -19.05
N GLU A 91 -4.16 -48.51 -18.70
CA GLU A 91 -5.18 -48.19 -19.72
C GLU A 91 -5.24 -46.70 -20.09
N GLU A 92 -5.17 -46.37 -21.39
CA GLU A 92 -5.38 -45.01 -21.90
C GLU A 92 -6.80 -44.50 -21.62
N GLU A 93 -7.79 -45.40 -21.55
CA GLU A 93 -9.20 -45.03 -21.33
C GLU A 93 -9.42 -44.44 -19.93
N THR A 94 -8.78 -44.99 -18.88
CA THR A 94 -8.97 -44.50 -17.51
C THR A 94 -8.30 -43.15 -17.29
N ARG A 95 -7.25 -42.83 -18.06
CA ARG A 95 -6.64 -41.50 -18.09
C ARG A 95 -7.61 -40.44 -18.62
N GLY A 96 -8.41 -40.77 -19.64
CA GLY A 96 -9.42 -39.87 -20.20
C GLY A 96 -10.53 -39.53 -19.19
N PHE A 97 -10.99 -40.52 -18.42
CA PHE A 97 -11.95 -40.29 -17.34
C PHE A 97 -11.35 -39.45 -16.20
N ALA A 98 -10.15 -39.80 -15.74
CA ALA A 98 -9.49 -39.06 -14.68
C ALA A 98 -9.22 -37.59 -15.05
N ALA A 99 -8.81 -37.33 -16.31
CA ALA A 99 -8.65 -35.97 -16.82
C ALA A 99 -9.98 -35.19 -16.78
N SER A 100 -11.09 -35.84 -17.13
CA SER A 100 -12.42 -35.23 -17.06
C SER A 100 -12.84 -34.91 -15.62
N ALA A 101 -12.58 -35.82 -14.67
CA ALA A 101 -12.82 -35.59 -13.26
C ALA A 101 -11.98 -34.42 -12.71
N LEU A 102 -10.67 -34.39 -13.02
CA LEU A 102 -9.80 -33.28 -12.61
C LEU A 102 -10.20 -31.95 -13.26
N ALA A 103 -10.66 -31.94 -14.51
CA ALA A 103 -11.21 -30.76 -15.15
C ALA A 103 -12.50 -30.27 -14.45
N GLY A 104 -13.39 -31.19 -14.06
CA GLY A 104 -14.55 -30.89 -13.23
C GLY A 104 -14.15 -30.26 -11.90
N ALA A 105 -13.17 -30.86 -11.21
CA ALA A 105 -12.64 -30.31 -9.96
C ALA A 105 -12.10 -28.89 -10.13
N LEU A 106 -11.38 -28.60 -11.21
CA LEU A 106 -10.89 -27.25 -11.52
C LEU A 106 -12.05 -26.26 -11.72
N VAL A 107 -13.07 -26.62 -12.50
CA VAL A 107 -14.25 -25.76 -12.74
C VAL A 107 -14.95 -25.42 -11.44
N PHE A 108 -15.24 -26.43 -10.61
CA PHE A 108 -15.90 -26.21 -9.32
C PHE A 108 -15.01 -25.46 -8.33
N GLY A 109 -13.70 -25.72 -8.35
CA GLY A 109 -12.73 -25.01 -7.52
C GLY A 109 -12.66 -23.52 -7.86
N VAL A 110 -12.63 -23.17 -9.15
CA VAL A 110 -12.67 -21.78 -9.62
C VAL A 110 -14.01 -21.13 -9.24
N LEU A 111 -15.14 -21.81 -9.44
CA LEU A 111 -16.46 -21.30 -9.08
C LEU A 111 -16.54 -20.98 -7.58
N THR A 112 -16.14 -21.90 -6.71
CA THR A 112 -16.08 -21.66 -5.25
C THR A 112 -15.17 -20.48 -4.94
N ALA A 113 -13.97 -20.42 -5.51
CA ALA A 113 -13.03 -19.32 -5.27
C ALA A 113 -13.62 -17.96 -5.67
N VAL A 114 -14.28 -17.87 -6.83
CA VAL A 114 -14.93 -16.63 -7.29
C VAL A 114 -16.03 -16.19 -6.34
N ILE A 115 -16.91 -17.10 -5.91
CA ILE A 115 -18.01 -16.77 -4.99
C ILE A 115 -17.45 -16.30 -3.63
N VAL A 116 -16.45 -17.02 -3.09
CA VAL A 116 -15.82 -16.67 -1.81
C VAL A 116 -15.07 -15.33 -1.90
N VAL A 117 -14.33 -15.07 -2.98
CA VAL A 117 -13.66 -13.79 -3.21
C VAL A 117 -14.66 -12.64 -3.30
N TYR A 118 -15.77 -12.85 -4.01
CA TYR A 118 -16.85 -11.88 -4.10
C TYR A 118 -17.39 -11.54 -2.70
N ASP A 119 -17.80 -12.55 -1.92
CA ASP A 119 -18.37 -12.36 -0.57
C ASP A 119 -17.36 -11.69 0.37
N LEU A 120 -16.10 -12.17 0.40
CA LEU A 120 -15.04 -11.57 1.22
C LEU A 120 -14.74 -10.12 0.83
N THR A 121 -14.77 -9.78 -0.45
CA THR A 121 -14.51 -8.41 -0.92
C THR A 121 -15.58 -7.46 -0.38
N PHE A 122 -16.86 -7.83 -0.48
CA PHE A 122 -17.95 -7.02 0.06
C PHE A 122 -17.82 -6.86 1.58
N VAL A 123 -17.52 -7.93 2.31
CA VAL A 123 -17.38 -7.89 3.77
C VAL A 123 -16.20 -7.02 4.21
N VAL A 124 -15.05 -7.15 3.54
CA VAL A 124 -13.86 -6.34 3.83
C VAL A 124 -14.13 -4.87 3.55
N LEU A 125 -14.67 -4.54 2.36
CA LEU A 125 -15.01 -3.15 2.00
C LEU A 125 -16.01 -2.57 3.00
N TYR A 126 -17.05 -3.32 3.36
CA TYR A 126 -18.04 -2.87 4.32
C TYR A 126 -17.43 -2.61 5.70
N ARG A 127 -16.55 -3.49 6.19
CA ARG A 127 -15.84 -3.27 7.48
C ARG A 127 -14.84 -2.12 7.44
N LEU A 128 -14.29 -1.80 6.28
CA LEU A 128 -13.41 -0.64 6.09
C LEU A 128 -14.20 0.68 6.13
N PHE A 129 -15.33 0.75 5.41
CA PHE A 129 -16.11 2.00 5.28
C PHE A 129 -17.18 2.20 6.36
N ALA A 130 -17.73 1.13 6.93
CA ALA A 130 -18.78 1.15 7.95
C ALA A 130 -18.39 0.28 9.17
N PRO A 131 -17.33 0.65 9.91
CA PRO A 131 -16.76 -0.19 10.96
C PRO A 131 -17.70 -0.46 12.15
N GLN A 132 -18.76 0.35 12.31
CA GLN A 132 -19.75 0.23 13.39
C GLN A 132 -20.94 -0.65 13.02
N ALA A 133 -21.14 -0.95 11.73
CA ALA A 133 -22.31 -1.69 11.31
C ALA A 133 -22.07 -3.20 11.45
N ILE A 134 -22.87 -3.83 12.31
CA ILE A 134 -22.88 -5.28 12.53
C ILE A 134 -23.67 -5.91 11.39
N ILE A 135 -23.00 -6.28 10.31
CA ILE A 135 -23.57 -7.23 9.36
C ILE A 135 -23.33 -8.63 9.89
N SER A 136 -24.40 -9.42 9.98
CA SER A 136 -24.33 -10.86 10.23
C SER A 136 -23.71 -11.55 9.02
N PHE A 137 -22.38 -11.59 8.99
CA PHE A 137 -21.61 -12.36 8.02
C PHE A 137 -21.26 -13.72 8.62
N ASP A 138 -21.65 -14.80 7.96
CA ASP A 138 -21.26 -16.15 8.38
C ASP A 138 -19.89 -16.52 7.79
N ALA A 139 -18.84 -15.95 8.36
CA ALA A 139 -17.45 -16.21 7.95
C ALA A 139 -17.06 -17.69 8.07
N ARG A 140 -17.81 -18.51 8.82
CA ARG A 140 -17.52 -19.94 9.00
C ARG A 140 -17.72 -20.71 7.69
N ALA A 141 -18.75 -20.35 6.93
CA ALA A 141 -19.05 -20.93 5.64
C ALA A 141 -17.85 -20.81 4.68
N GLY A 142 -17.37 -19.57 4.47
CA GLY A 142 -16.21 -19.31 3.60
C GLY A 142 -14.92 -19.98 4.07
N THR A 143 -14.68 -20.07 5.39
CA THR A 143 -13.48 -20.78 5.90
C THR A 143 -13.49 -22.27 5.57
N LEU A 144 -14.67 -22.91 5.64
CA LEU A 144 -14.81 -24.33 5.34
C LEU A 144 -14.57 -24.59 3.85
N ASP A 145 -15.13 -23.75 2.98
CA ASP A 145 -14.95 -23.87 1.53
C ASP A 145 -13.50 -23.76 1.11
N LEU A 146 -12.77 -22.80 1.68
CA LEU A 146 -11.36 -22.61 1.41
C LEU A 146 -10.51 -23.77 1.95
N ALA A 147 -10.87 -24.34 3.10
CA ALA A 147 -10.21 -25.54 3.63
C ALA A 147 -10.44 -26.76 2.71
N LEU A 148 -11.65 -26.93 2.17
CA LEU A 148 -11.96 -27.96 1.18
C LEU A 148 -11.16 -27.75 -0.11
N LEU A 149 -11.03 -26.52 -0.61
CA LEU A 149 -10.20 -26.23 -1.78
C LEU A 149 -8.72 -26.54 -1.53
N LEU A 150 -8.18 -26.20 -0.36
CA LEU A 150 -6.82 -26.59 0.03
C LEU A 150 -6.64 -28.11 0.09
N LEU A 151 -7.64 -28.83 0.60
CA LEU A 151 -7.64 -30.30 0.60
C LEU A 151 -7.64 -30.85 -0.83
N ALA A 152 -8.45 -30.30 -1.73
CA ALA A 152 -8.48 -30.69 -3.14
C ALA A 152 -7.12 -30.50 -3.82
N VAL A 153 -6.47 -29.35 -3.62
CA VAL A 153 -5.10 -29.09 -4.13
C VAL A 153 -4.09 -30.05 -3.50
N GLY A 154 -4.23 -30.34 -2.19
CA GLY A 154 -3.40 -31.32 -1.49
C GLY A 154 -3.50 -32.72 -2.07
N LEU A 155 -4.71 -33.19 -2.39
CA LEU A 155 -4.95 -34.46 -3.07
C LEU A 155 -4.30 -34.47 -4.46
N TRP A 156 -4.46 -33.40 -5.22
CA TRP A 156 -3.86 -33.27 -6.55
C TRP A 156 -2.33 -33.28 -6.51
N ALA A 157 -1.73 -32.56 -5.55
CA ALA A 157 -0.27 -32.49 -5.36
C ALA A 157 0.38 -33.83 -4.99
N GLN A 158 -0.39 -34.81 -4.49
CA GLN A 158 0.12 -36.16 -4.26
C GLN A 158 0.42 -36.92 -5.57
N ARG A 159 -0.12 -36.46 -6.72
CA ARG A 159 0.03 -37.16 -8.00
C ARG A 159 0.99 -36.45 -8.95
N THR A 160 0.73 -35.19 -9.27
CA THR A 160 1.57 -34.36 -10.14
C THR A 160 2.03 -33.15 -9.36
N ARG A 161 3.34 -32.90 -9.35
CA ARG A 161 3.91 -31.67 -8.80
C ARG A 161 4.01 -30.67 -9.94
N GLU A 162 3.01 -29.82 -10.05
CA GLU A 162 2.94 -28.81 -11.11
C GLU A 162 3.53 -27.48 -10.63
N SER A 163 4.06 -26.69 -11.57
CA SER A 163 4.81 -25.45 -11.29
C SER A 163 3.95 -24.39 -10.59
N HIS A 164 2.64 -24.36 -10.82
CA HIS A 164 1.72 -23.34 -10.30
C HIS A 164 1.05 -23.71 -8.96
N GLN A 165 1.13 -24.97 -8.51
CA GLN A 165 0.50 -25.41 -7.26
C GLN A 165 0.93 -24.59 -6.03
N PRO A 166 2.22 -24.22 -5.84
CA PRO A 166 2.63 -23.39 -4.71
C PRO A 166 1.95 -22.02 -4.68
N ALA A 167 1.71 -21.42 -5.86
CA ALA A 167 1.03 -20.13 -5.96
C ALA A 167 -0.44 -20.25 -5.55
N ILE A 168 -1.14 -21.29 -6.02
CA ILE A 168 -2.54 -21.56 -5.66
C ILE A 168 -2.67 -21.79 -4.15
N VAL A 169 -1.80 -22.60 -3.54
CA VAL A 169 -1.82 -22.84 -2.08
C VAL A 169 -1.62 -21.53 -1.31
N LEU A 170 -0.71 -20.67 -1.75
CA LEU A 170 -0.46 -19.38 -1.11
C LEU A 170 -1.70 -18.46 -1.18
N LEU A 171 -2.34 -18.37 -2.34
CA LEU A 171 -3.53 -17.54 -2.53
C LEU A 171 -4.72 -18.07 -1.72
N LEU A 172 -4.96 -19.38 -1.72
CA LEU A 172 -6.00 -20.00 -0.90
C LEU A 172 -5.73 -19.82 0.60
N ALA A 173 -4.47 -19.91 1.04
CA ALA A 173 -4.08 -19.63 2.42
C ALA A 173 -4.35 -18.17 2.80
N ALA A 174 -4.10 -17.22 1.89
CA ALA A 174 -4.42 -15.80 2.11
C ALA A 174 -5.93 -15.55 2.17
N LEU A 175 -6.72 -16.17 1.30
CA LEU A 175 -8.18 -16.11 1.37
C LEU A 175 -8.69 -16.74 2.68
N LEU A 176 -8.11 -17.86 3.11
CA LEU A 176 -8.48 -18.54 4.35
C LEU A 176 -8.18 -17.64 5.55
N ALA A 177 -7.00 -17.02 5.57
CA ALA A 177 -6.62 -16.03 6.59
C ALA A 177 -7.59 -14.84 6.60
N THR A 178 -8.02 -14.37 5.43
CA THR A 178 -9.03 -13.30 5.31
C THR A 178 -10.35 -13.71 5.92
N SER A 179 -10.88 -14.87 5.52
CA SER A 179 -12.14 -15.40 6.05
C SER A 179 -12.07 -15.64 7.55
N ALA A 180 -10.95 -16.20 8.04
CA ALA A 180 -10.73 -16.43 9.46
C ALA A 180 -10.63 -15.12 10.25
N ALA A 181 -9.99 -14.08 9.70
CA ALA A 181 -9.96 -12.76 10.31
C ALA A 181 -11.36 -12.14 10.41
N MET A 182 -12.25 -12.42 9.46
CA MET A 182 -13.64 -11.94 9.51
C MET A 182 -14.49 -12.62 10.59
N LEU A 183 -14.08 -13.79 11.12
CA LEU A 183 -14.74 -14.39 12.30
C LEU A 183 -14.61 -13.52 13.55
N VAL A 184 -13.58 -12.67 13.60
CA VAL A 184 -13.39 -11.70 14.68
C VAL A 184 -14.36 -10.55 14.47
N GLY A 185 -15.30 -10.36 15.40
CA GLY A 185 -16.28 -9.28 15.34
C GLY A 185 -15.63 -7.88 15.38
N PRO A 186 -16.30 -6.83 14.88
CA PRO A 186 -15.86 -5.47 15.10
C PRO A 186 -15.79 -5.21 16.62
N ALA A 187 -14.69 -4.63 17.11
CA ALA A 187 -14.57 -4.24 18.50
C ALA A 187 -15.73 -3.29 18.82
N ALA A 188 -16.68 -3.75 19.64
CA ALA A 188 -17.89 -3.00 19.95
C ALA A 188 -17.50 -1.62 20.49
N GLY A 189 -17.94 -0.56 19.78
CA GLY A 189 -17.89 0.79 20.32
C GLY A 189 -18.56 0.81 21.68
N THR A 190 -17.88 1.45 22.62
CA THR A 190 -18.10 1.62 24.06
C THR A 190 -19.54 1.95 24.56
N ALA A 191 -20.58 1.97 23.74
CA ALA A 191 -21.96 2.24 24.19
C ALA A 191 -22.77 0.96 24.52
N ALA A 192 -22.45 -0.19 23.93
CA ALA A 192 -23.16 -1.44 24.19
C ALA A 192 -22.49 -2.33 25.27
N ALA A 193 -21.24 -2.02 25.63
CA ALA A 193 -20.46 -2.77 26.61
C ALA A 193 -20.95 -2.56 28.06
N ASP A 194 -21.70 -1.48 28.34
CA ASP A 194 -22.23 -1.19 29.68
C ASP A 194 -23.44 -2.05 30.07
N ARG A 195 -24.11 -2.73 29.13
CA ARG A 195 -25.37 -3.44 29.44
C ARG A 195 -25.26 -4.96 29.53
N VAL A 196 -24.15 -5.54 29.10
CA VAL A 196 -23.98 -7.00 29.17
C VAL A 196 -22.53 -7.28 29.50
N GLY A 197 -22.27 -7.79 30.70
CA GLY A 197 -20.98 -8.29 31.18
C GLY A 197 -20.45 -9.51 30.41
N ARG A 198 -20.61 -9.54 29.09
CA ARG A 198 -19.87 -10.44 28.20
C ARG A 198 -18.47 -9.87 28.10
N THR A 199 -17.52 -10.65 28.63
CA THR A 199 -16.09 -10.56 28.34
C THR A 199 -15.89 -10.00 26.94
N THR A 200 -15.47 -8.74 26.87
CA THR A 200 -15.11 -8.12 25.60
C THR A 200 -14.08 -9.05 24.95
N PRO A 201 -14.26 -9.47 23.69
CA PRO A 201 -13.26 -10.29 23.01
C PRO A 201 -11.91 -9.59 23.19
N THR A 202 -10.97 -10.30 23.79
CA THR A 202 -9.77 -9.73 24.38
C THR A 202 -9.10 -8.79 23.41
N GLU A 203 -8.87 -7.56 23.85
CA GLU A 203 -8.71 -6.38 22.99
C GLU A 203 -7.48 -6.39 22.06
N TRP A 204 -6.60 -7.39 22.19
CA TRP A 204 -5.48 -7.69 21.29
C TRP A 204 -5.91 -8.44 20.02
N TRP A 205 -7.13 -8.97 19.98
CA TRP A 205 -7.67 -9.76 18.87
C TRP A 205 -8.60 -8.89 18.00
N GLN A 206 -8.00 -7.99 17.22
CA GLN A 206 -8.71 -7.23 16.18
C GLN A 206 -8.53 -7.92 14.83
N TRP A 207 -9.60 -7.96 14.00
CA TRP A 207 -9.55 -8.59 12.68
C TRP A 207 -8.40 -8.06 11.80
N LEU A 208 -8.09 -6.75 11.90
CA LEU A 208 -7.03 -6.11 11.12
C LEU A 208 -5.66 -6.66 11.51
N THR A 209 -5.39 -6.75 12.81
CA THR A 209 -4.13 -7.26 13.35
C THR A 209 -3.96 -8.74 13.02
N LEU A 210 -5.02 -9.54 13.21
CA LEU A 210 -5.02 -10.96 12.85
C LEU A 210 -4.73 -11.15 11.36
N LEU A 211 -5.43 -10.41 10.49
CA LEU A 211 -5.22 -10.48 9.05
C LEU A 211 -3.79 -10.11 8.65
N SER A 212 -3.26 -9.01 9.19
CA SER A 212 -1.88 -8.58 8.92
C SER A 212 -0.86 -9.63 9.37
N ALA A 213 -1.06 -10.20 10.56
CA ALA A 213 -0.18 -11.21 11.15
C ALA A 213 -0.21 -12.49 10.33
N SER A 214 -1.40 -12.95 9.93
CA SER A 214 -1.55 -14.12 9.07
C SER A 214 -0.88 -13.92 7.71
N TYR A 215 -1.03 -12.76 7.07
CA TYR A 215 -0.34 -12.46 5.81
C TYR A 215 1.18 -12.40 5.98
N GLY A 216 1.68 -11.80 7.06
CA GLY A 216 3.11 -11.80 7.38
C GLY A 216 3.66 -13.21 7.58
N LEU A 217 2.93 -14.06 8.29
CA LEU A 217 3.28 -15.47 8.47
C LEU A 217 3.24 -16.26 7.16
N ILE A 218 2.27 -16.01 6.28
CA ILE A 218 2.19 -16.65 4.95
C ILE A 218 3.42 -16.30 4.10
N VAL A 219 3.82 -15.02 4.06
CA VAL A 219 5.03 -14.59 3.33
C VAL A 219 6.29 -15.21 3.92
N LEU A 220 6.41 -15.27 5.25
CA LEU A 220 7.54 -15.91 5.93
C LEU A 220 7.58 -17.43 5.67
N ALA A 221 6.41 -18.08 5.67
CA ALA A 221 6.28 -19.51 5.36
C ALA A 221 6.65 -19.78 3.89
N ALA A 222 6.27 -18.90 2.96
CA ALA A 222 6.66 -18.98 1.56
C ALA A 222 8.18 -18.88 1.38
N TYR A 223 8.83 -17.96 2.10
CA TYR A 223 10.28 -17.89 2.17
C TYR A 223 10.89 -19.19 2.74
N ALA A 224 10.42 -19.65 3.90
CA ALA A 224 10.94 -20.86 4.55
C ALA A 224 10.77 -22.11 3.66
N PHE A 225 9.66 -22.19 2.92
CA PHE A 225 9.42 -23.24 1.94
C PHE A 225 10.42 -23.17 0.79
N CYS A 226 10.64 -21.98 0.22
CA CYS A 226 11.63 -21.75 -0.84
C CYS A 226 13.05 -22.09 -0.37
N GLU A 227 13.42 -21.66 0.84
CA GLU A 227 14.71 -21.96 1.47
C GLU A 227 14.91 -23.46 1.68
N ARG A 228 13.90 -24.16 2.21
CA ARG A 228 13.95 -25.62 2.40
C ARG A 228 14.09 -26.35 1.07
N TYR A 229 13.41 -25.89 0.02
CA TYR A 229 13.56 -26.44 -1.33
C TYR A 229 14.98 -26.27 -1.86
N HIS A 230 15.56 -25.07 -1.74
CA HIS A 230 16.94 -24.80 -2.15
C HIS A 230 17.96 -25.62 -1.36
N ARG A 231 17.82 -25.73 -0.04
CA ARG A 231 18.70 -26.56 0.79
C ARG A 231 18.62 -28.04 0.40
N ARG A 232 17.42 -28.57 0.18
CA ARG A 232 17.25 -29.97 -0.30
C ARG A 232 17.93 -30.19 -1.64
N ARG A 233 17.85 -29.22 -2.55
CA ARG A 233 18.54 -29.28 -3.84
C ARG A 233 20.06 -29.26 -3.67
N GLN A 234 20.59 -28.46 -2.75
CA GLN A 234 22.02 -28.42 -2.44
C GLN A 234 22.52 -29.74 -1.86
N VAL A 235 21.81 -30.28 -0.87
CA VAL A 235 22.17 -31.57 -0.25
C VAL A 235 22.09 -32.71 -1.27
N ALA A 236 21.06 -32.74 -2.13
CA ALA A 236 20.92 -33.76 -3.17
C ALA A 236 21.89 -33.59 -4.34
N ALA A 237 22.52 -32.41 -4.47
CA ALA A 237 23.54 -32.16 -5.49
C ALA A 237 24.93 -32.64 -5.05
N TRP A 238 25.18 -32.75 -3.74
CA TRP A 238 26.47 -33.17 -3.22
C TRP A 238 26.57 -34.70 -3.10
N PRO A 239 27.72 -35.32 -3.46
CA PRO A 239 28.88 -34.74 -4.14
C PRO A 239 28.77 -34.77 -5.68
N ASP A 240 27.95 -35.66 -6.25
CA ASP A 240 28.10 -36.08 -7.66
C ASP A 240 27.33 -35.23 -8.68
N ARG A 241 26.46 -34.32 -8.22
CA ARG A 241 25.50 -33.60 -9.07
C ARG A 241 25.64 -32.08 -8.95
N LEU A 242 26.87 -31.59 -8.75
CA LEU A 242 27.17 -30.15 -8.64
C LEU A 242 26.73 -29.34 -9.88
N ALA A 243 26.71 -29.95 -11.06
CA ALA A 243 26.16 -29.34 -12.27
C ALA A 243 24.69 -28.88 -12.08
N ASN A 244 23.92 -29.57 -11.24
CA ASN A 244 22.55 -29.17 -10.91
C ASN A 244 22.49 -27.87 -10.11
N LEU A 245 23.58 -27.39 -9.49
CA LEU A 245 23.61 -26.09 -8.80
C LEU A 245 23.82 -24.93 -9.75
N VAL A 246 24.44 -25.18 -10.91
CA VAL A 246 24.65 -24.18 -11.96
C VAL A 246 23.36 -23.95 -12.76
N MET A 247 22.51 -24.99 -12.89
CA MET A 247 21.22 -24.86 -13.55
C MET A 247 20.27 -23.94 -12.77
N SER A 248 19.53 -23.08 -13.47
CA SER A 248 18.49 -22.26 -12.84
C SER A 248 17.43 -23.16 -12.18
N PRO A 249 16.95 -22.85 -10.96
CA PRO A 249 15.84 -23.60 -10.37
C PRO A 249 14.60 -23.53 -11.27
N PRO A 250 13.77 -24.59 -11.32
CA PRO A 250 12.49 -24.52 -12.01
C PRO A 250 11.68 -23.37 -11.43
N ARG A 251 11.19 -22.48 -12.30
CA ARG A 251 10.39 -21.33 -11.89
C ARG A 251 8.99 -21.83 -11.53
N TRP A 252 8.53 -21.53 -10.32
CA TRP A 252 7.14 -21.73 -9.95
C TRP A 252 6.31 -20.59 -10.53
N GLU A 253 5.48 -20.91 -11.50
CA GLU A 253 4.66 -19.93 -12.21
C GLU A 253 3.69 -19.24 -11.24
N GLY A 254 3.70 -17.90 -11.25
CA GLY A 254 2.82 -17.09 -10.41
C GLY A 254 3.18 -17.03 -8.92
N PHE A 255 4.21 -17.77 -8.45
CA PHE A 255 4.51 -17.84 -7.02
C PHE A 255 5.04 -16.52 -6.46
N LEU A 256 5.96 -15.87 -7.15
CA LEU A 256 6.52 -14.60 -6.69
C LEU A 256 5.47 -13.48 -6.77
N GLU A 257 4.61 -13.53 -7.77
CA GLU A 257 3.47 -12.62 -7.95
C GLU A 257 2.46 -12.80 -6.80
N ALA A 258 2.13 -14.04 -6.44
CA ALA A 258 1.24 -14.33 -5.31
C ALA A 258 1.84 -13.83 -3.98
N VAL A 259 3.14 -14.06 -3.74
CA VAL A 259 3.83 -13.53 -2.55
C VAL A 259 3.78 -12.00 -2.54
N ALA A 260 4.01 -11.36 -3.68
CA ALA A 260 3.95 -9.91 -3.82
C ALA A 260 2.55 -9.36 -3.50
N VAL A 261 1.47 -10.01 -3.96
CA VAL A 261 0.09 -9.61 -3.66
C VAL A 261 -0.21 -9.71 -2.17
N VAL A 262 0.17 -10.82 -1.50
CA VAL A 262 -0.04 -10.99 -0.05
C VAL A 262 0.77 -9.97 0.75
N ALA A 263 2.03 -9.73 0.36
CA ALA A 263 2.89 -8.72 0.97
C ALA A 263 2.35 -7.29 0.78
N ALA A 264 1.82 -6.97 -0.39
CA ALA A 264 1.13 -5.69 -0.64
C ALA A 264 -0.12 -5.54 0.26
N GLY A 265 -0.84 -6.64 0.53
CA GLY A 265 -1.90 -6.67 1.52
C GLY A 265 -1.42 -6.25 2.92
N VAL A 266 -0.28 -6.75 3.40
CA VAL A 266 0.32 -6.34 4.69
C VAL A 266 0.62 -4.84 4.70
N LEU A 267 1.15 -4.31 3.60
CA LEU A 267 1.48 -2.89 3.46
C LEU A 267 0.23 -2.01 3.54
N LEU A 268 -0.84 -2.36 2.81
CA LEU A 268 -2.12 -1.64 2.83
C LEU A 268 -2.79 -1.69 4.21
N LEU A 269 -2.82 -2.87 4.84
CA LEU A 269 -3.43 -3.02 6.16
C LEU A 269 -2.64 -2.28 7.25
N GLY A 270 -1.30 -2.28 7.17
CA GLY A 270 -0.48 -1.58 8.15
C GLY A 270 -0.48 -0.06 7.99
N THR A 271 -0.53 0.45 6.76
CA THR A 271 -0.74 1.89 6.53
C THR A 271 -2.12 2.32 7.02
N TYR A 272 -3.15 1.52 6.77
CA TYR A 272 -4.49 1.74 7.32
C TYR A 272 -4.49 1.73 8.85
N ALA A 273 -3.74 0.82 9.50
CA ALA A 273 -3.64 0.76 10.95
C ALA A 273 -3.07 2.06 11.58
N ILE A 274 -2.10 2.70 10.92
CA ILE A 274 -1.54 4.00 11.35
C ILE A 274 -2.61 5.11 11.26
N VAL A 275 -3.39 5.13 10.17
CA VAL A 275 -4.34 6.23 9.86
C VAL A 275 -5.67 6.10 10.61
N ARG A 276 -6.18 4.89 10.83
CA ARG A 276 -7.54 4.63 11.36
C ARG A 276 -7.81 5.27 12.73
N GLY A 277 -6.79 5.70 13.45
CA GLY A 277 -7.01 6.54 14.61
C GLY A 277 -7.74 5.81 15.74
N GLY A 278 -7.53 4.51 15.96
CA GLY A 278 -7.79 3.87 17.26
C GLY A 278 -6.66 4.14 18.26
N PRO A 279 -6.91 4.19 19.59
CA PRO A 279 -5.86 4.41 20.60
C PRO A 279 -4.66 3.49 20.31
N PRO A 280 -3.44 4.03 20.08
CA PRO A 280 -2.28 3.22 19.78
C PRO A 280 -1.95 2.40 21.01
N ARG A 281 -2.32 1.13 20.99
CA ARG A 281 -1.98 0.16 22.03
C ARG A 281 -0.73 -0.56 21.61
N ILE A 282 0.28 -0.51 22.48
CA ILE A 282 1.61 -1.07 22.23
C ILE A 282 1.53 -2.50 21.69
N GLY A 283 0.70 -3.37 22.28
CA GLY A 283 0.56 -4.76 21.83
C GLY A 283 0.09 -4.92 20.38
N LEU A 284 -0.94 -4.17 19.98
CA LEU A 284 -1.48 -4.20 18.60
C LEU A 284 -0.46 -3.62 17.60
N SER A 285 0.18 -2.52 17.97
CA SER A 285 1.21 -1.89 17.15
C SER A 285 2.42 -2.81 17.00
N MET A 286 2.86 -3.49 18.06
CA MET A 286 3.99 -4.45 18.00
C MET A 286 3.66 -5.68 17.16
N ALA A 287 2.42 -6.17 17.20
CA ALA A 287 1.97 -7.22 16.28
C ALA A 287 2.04 -6.76 14.81
N GLN A 288 1.66 -5.51 14.53
CA GLN A 288 1.78 -4.91 13.20
C GLN A 288 3.25 -4.68 12.77
N VAL A 289 4.12 -4.30 13.71
CA VAL A 289 5.57 -4.20 13.50
C VAL A 289 6.11 -5.57 13.11
N ALA A 290 5.79 -6.61 13.89
CA ALA A 290 6.23 -7.97 13.64
C ALA A 290 5.70 -8.52 12.30
N SER A 291 4.44 -8.25 11.95
CA SER A 291 3.86 -8.70 10.69
C SER A 291 4.50 -8.03 9.47
N ALA A 292 4.68 -6.70 9.51
CA ALA A 292 5.38 -5.96 8.47
C ALA A 292 6.86 -6.37 8.37
N ALA A 293 7.51 -6.61 9.52
CA ALA A 293 8.91 -7.05 9.57
C ALA A 293 9.07 -8.45 8.95
N ALA A 294 8.21 -9.40 9.34
CA ALA A 294 8.22 -10.76 8.80
C ALA A 294 7.96 -10.77 7.29
N ALA A 295 6.96 -10.02 6.82
CA ALA A 295 6.65 -9.91 5.41
C ALA A 295 7.78 -9.25 4.62
N GLY A 296 8.33 -8.14 5.12
CA GLY A 296 9.39 -7.41 4.44
C GLY A 296 10.70 -8.20 4.38
N ALA A 297 11.08 -8.86 5.49
CA ALA A 297 12.26 -9.70 5.55
C ALA A 297 12.10 -10.93 4.65
N GLY A 298 10.92 -11.54 4.64
CA GLY A 298 10.58 -12.64 3.72
C GLY A 298 10.70 -12.22 2.25
N CYS A 299 10.19 -11.03 1.88
CA CYS A 299 10.32 -10.49 0.53
C CYS A 299 11.78 -10.21 0.13
N LEU A 300 12.57 -9.58 1.01
CA LEU A 300 13.99 -9.29 0.76
C LEU A 300 14.81 -10.58 0.66
N ALA A 301 14.54 -11.56 1.52
CA ALA A 301 15.23 -12.86 1.49
C ALA A 301 14.84 -13.69 0.26
N LEU A 302 13.56 -13.68 -0.14
CA LEU A 302 13.14 -14.26 -1.42
C LEU A 302 13.79 -13.56 -2.61
N CYS A 303 13.90 -12.23 -2.59
CA CYS A 303 14.59 -11.46 -3.62
C CYS A 303 16.09 -11.81 -3.70
N GLN A 304 16.73 -12.13 -2.56
CA GLN A 304 18.11 -12.60 -2.55
C GLN A 304 18.25 -13.96 -3.25
N ARG A 305 17.29 -14.87 -3.03
CA ARG A 305 17.27 -16.21 -3.63
C ARG A 305 16.94 -16.18 -5.12
N VAL A 306 15.90 -15.43 -5.48
CA VAL A 306 15.45 -15.23 -6.86
C VAL A 306 15.25 -13.74 -7.07
N TRP A 307 16.21 -13.14 -7.77
CA TRP A 307 16.18 -11.70 -8.03
C TRP A 307 14.85 -11.27 -8.67
N ASN A 308 14.11 -10.43 -7.95
CA ASN A 308 12.86 -9.84 -8.43
C ASN A 308 12.75 -8.41 -7.87
N ALA A 309 12.75 -7.43 -8.77
CA ALA A 309 12.68 -6.02 -8.44
C ALA A 309 11.42 -5.64 -7.64
N ASN A 310 10.28 -6.28 -7.94
CA ASN A 310 9.02 -6.00 -7.26
C ASN A 310 9.05 -6.48 -5.80
N LEU A 311 9.64 -7.67 -5.55
CA LEU A 311 9.84 -8.17 -4.19
C LEU A 311 10.80 -7.30 -3.39
N PHE A 312 11.86 -6.79 -4.01
CA PHE A 312 12.74 -5.82 -3.36
C PHE A 312 11.97 -4.54 -3.00
N GLY A 313 11.22 -3.98 -3.95
CA GLY A 313 10.43 -2.77 -3.73
C GLY A 313 9.41 -2.93 -2.61
N LEU A 314 8.67 -4.04 -2.60
CA LEU A 314 7.72 -4.38 -1.53
C LEU A 314 8.43 -4.62 -0.20
N GLY A 315 9.54 -5.35 -0.19
CA GLY A 315 10.36 -5.57 1.00
C GLY A 315 10.86 -4.27 1.61
N ALA A 316 11.33 -3.34 0.78
CA ALA A 316 11.76 -2.02 1.22
C ALA A 316 10.60 -1.17 1.77
N SER A 317 9.44 -1.21 1.12
CA SER A 317 8.22 -0.54 1.61
C SER A 317 7.74 -1.11 2.94
N LEU A 318 7.77 -2.43 3.10
CA LEU A 318 7.36 -3.11 4.35
C LEU A 318 8.34 -2.86 5.49
N MET A 319 9.66 -2.89 5.25
CA MET A 319 10.66 -2.46 6.23
C MET A 319 10.47 -0.99 6.63
N THR A 320 10.10 -0.15 5.67
CA THR A 320 9.80 1.27 5.94
C THR A 320 8.56 1.42 6.82
N LEU A 321 7.51 0.66 6.50
CA LEU A 321 6.32 0.56 7.32
C LEU A 321 6.64 0.06 8.73
N THR A 322 7.49 -0.97 8.88
CA THR A 322 7.94 -1.48 10.20
C THR A 322 8.56 -0.38 11.06
N ALA A 323 9.44 0.45 10.49
CA ALA A 323 10.05 1.54 11.26
C ALA A 323 9.03 2.61 11.63
N ALA A 324 8.15 2.99 10.69
CA ALA A 324 7.08 3.94 10.96
C ALA A 324 6.12 3.43 12.04
N THR A 325 5.66 2.18 11.94
CA THR A 325 4.77 1.56 12.93
C THR A 325 5.45 1.42 14.29
N LEU A 326 6.75 1.07 14.33
CA LEU A 326 7.52 1.01 15.57
C LEU A 326 7.57 2.36 16.27
N CYS A 327 7.87 3.45 15.54
CA CYS A 327 7.83 4.79 16.12
C CYS A 327 6.43 5.16 16.62
N THR A 328 5.36 4.81 15.89
CA THR A 328 3.98 5.05 16.35
C THR A 328 3.60 4.18 17.55
N ALA A 329 4.20 3.00 17.73
CA ALA A 329 3.95 2.12 18.87
C ALA A 329 4.46 2.71 20.19
N LEU A 330 5.48 3.57 20.11
CA LEU A 330 6.06 4.28 21.27
C LEU A 330 5.24 5.49 21.71
N VAL A 331 4.19 5.86 20.96
CA VAL A 331 3.30 6.96 21.33
C VAL A 331 2.44 6.53 22.53
N PRO A 332 2.42 7.27 23.64
CA PRO A 332 1.66 6.89 24.82
C PRO A 332 0.17 6.80 24.51
N ASP A 333 -0.46 5.75 25.01
CA ASP A 333 -1.90 5.54 24.83
C ASP A 333 -2.69 6.64 25.55
N ARG A 334 -3.70 7.17 24.87
CA ARG A 334 -4.63 8.18 25.41
C ARG A 334 -6.04 7.74 25.08
N PRO A 335 -6.60 6.77 25.85
CA PRO A 335 -7.96 6.31 25.64
C PRO A 335 -8.93 7.49 25.74
N GLY A 336 -9.87 7.57 24.80
CA GLY A 336 -10.88 8.64 24.75
C GLY A 336 -10.45 9.94 24.06
N ALA A 337 -9.18 10.13 23.70
CA ALA A 337 -8.79 11.33 22.95
C ALA A 337 -9.33 11.30 21.51
N SER A 338 -9.84 12.45 21.05
CA SER A 338 -10.38 12.60 19.69
C SER A 338 -9.29 12.40 18.63
N ALA A 339 -9.69 11.99 17.42
CA ALA A 339 -8.78 11.83 16.28
C ALA A 339 -7.99 13.11 15.99
N ALA A 340 -8.63 14.29 16.17
CA ALA A 340 -8.01 15.60 16.01
C ALA A 340 -6.77 15.81 16.90
N VAL A 341 -6.79 15.28 18.13
CA VAL A 341 -5.69 15.39 19.09
C VAL A 341 -4.62 14.33 18.87
N ARG A 342 -5.01 13.13 18.42
CA ARG A 342 -4.13 11.96 18.32
C ARG A 342 -3.36 11.85 17.01
N LEU A 343 -4.01 12.14 15.87
CA LEU A 343 -3.39 11.97 14.55
C LEU A 343 -2.08 12.78 14.41
N PRO A 344 -1.97 14.05 14.84
CA PRO A 344 -0.71 14.79 14.76
C PRO A 344 0.45 14.11 15.50
N ILE A 345 0.18 13.50 16.67
CA ILE A 345 1.20 12.81 17.46
C ILE A 345 1.68 11.56 16.73
N VAL A 346 0.73 10.77 16.21
CA VAL A 346 1.02 9.54 15.46
C VAL A 346 1.80 9.88 14.18
N HIS A 347 1.41 10.91 13.44
CA HIS A 347 2.13 11.31 12.23
C HIS A 347 3.52 11.87 12.54
N ASN A 348 3.70 12.64 13.61
CA ASN A 348 5.03 13.09 14.04
C ASN A 348 5.95 11.91 14.38
N ALA A 349 5.42 10.89 15.07
CA ALA A 349 6.17 9.68 15.35
C ALA A 349 6.50 8.91 14.06
N ALA A 350 5.54 8.77 13.15
CA ALA A 350 5.77 8.13 11.85
C ALA A 350 6.84 8.87 11.03
N LEU A 351 6.87 10.21 11.05
CA LEU A 351 7.89 11.01 10.38
C LEU A 351 9.32 10.66 10.81
N PHE A 352 9.55 10.38 12.10
CA PHE A 352 10.86 9.91 12.57
C PHE A 352 11.26 8.58 11.91
N GLY A 353 10.35 7.60 11.90
CA GLY A 353 10.59 6.31 11.27
C GLY A 353 10.87 6.44 9.77
N LEU A 354 10.10 7.28 9.07
CA LEU A 354 10.27 7.51 7.63
C LEU A 354 11.56 8.29 7.31
N ALA A 355 11.93 9.28 8.12
CA ALA A 355 13.19 10.01 7.96
C ALA A 355 14.40 9.09 8.19
N PHE A 356 14.34 8.23 9.20
CA PHE A 356 15.36 7.21 9.45
C PHE A 356 15.48 6.23 8.28
N MET A 357 14.35 5.73 7.76
CA MET A 357 14.37 4.81 6.62
C MET A 357 14.84 5.47 5.32
N THR A 358 14.53 6.76 5.11
CA THR A 358 15.10 7.55 4.01
C THR A 358 16.62 7.54 4.08
N PHE A 359 17.19 7.80 5.26
CA PHE A 359 18.63 7.72 5.49
C PHE A 359 19.16 6.31 5.21
N LEU A 360 18.53 5.29 5.77
CA LEU A 360 18.95 3.91 5.63
C LEU A 360 19.00 3.47 4.17
N TRP A 361 17.99 3.80 3.36
CA TRP A 361 17.95 3.41 1.94
C TRP A 361 19.03 4.11 1.11
N PHE A 362 19.23 5.42 1.32
CA PHE A 362 20.31 6.15 0.65
C PHE A 362 21.69 5.63 1.08
N TRP A 363 21.87 5.37 2.38
CA TRP A 363 23.10 4.79 2.93
C TRP A 363 23.38 3.40 2.36
N LEU A 364 22.40 2.48 2.38
CA LEU A 364 22.53 1.13 1.81
C LEU A 364 22.90 1.16 0.33
N SER A 365 22.28 2.06 -0.45
CA SER A 365 22.60 2.20 -1.88
C SER A 365 24.06 2.62 -2.16
N ARG A 366 24.73 3.23 -1.17
CA ARG A 366 26.14 3.61 -1.24
C ARG A 366 27.01 2.49 -0.70
N PHE A 367 26.64 1.94 0.45
CA PHE A 367 27.33 0.83 1.08
C PHE A 367 27.44 -0.37 0.14
N TRP A 368 26.37 -0.70 -0.59
CA TRP A 368 26.36 -1.80 -1.55
C TRP A 368 27.16 -1.53 -2.83
N ARG A 369 27.73 -0.34 -3.06
CA ARG A 369 28.63 -0.13 -4.21
C ARG A 369 29.86 -1.04 -4.17
N GLN A 370 30.28 -1.49 -2.99
CA GLN A 370 31.33 -2.50 -2.83
C GLN A 370 30.96 -3.88 -3.44
N GLN A 371 29.69 -4.08 -3.80
CA GLN A 371 29.16 -5.29 -4.42
C GLN A 371 29.11 -5.18 -5.96
N LEU A 372 29.81 -4.19 -6.53
CA LEU A 372 30.01 -4.02 -7.96
C LEU A 372 31.42 -4.47 -8.31
N LEU A 373 31.56 -5.26 -9.37
CA LEU A 373 32.83 -5.63 -9.98
C LEU A 373 32.88 -4.93 -11.34
N ASP A 374 33.84 -4.03 -11.54
CA ASP A 374 33.94 -3.18 -12.75
C ASP A 374 32.64 -2.42 -13.08
N GLY A 375 31.94 -1.96 -12.04
CA GLY A 375 30.64 -1.28 -12.16
C GLY A 375 29.45 -2.20 -12.42
N GLN A 376 29.67 -3.51 -12.62
CA GLN A 376 28.63 -4.50 -12.87
C GLN A 376 28.18 -5.20 -11.57
N PRO A 377 26.86 -5.39 -11.36
CA PRO A 377 26.35 -6.02 -10.16
C PRO A 377 26.49 -7.54 -10.21
N TRP A 378 27.37 -8.09 -9.38
CA TRP A 378 27.57 -9.54 -9.28
C TRP A 378 26.77 -10.20 -8.14
N THR A 379 26.25 -9.42 -7.19
CA THR A 379 25.33 -9.91 -6.13
C THR A 379 23.94 -9.28 -6.21
N ALA A 380 22.96 -9.89 -5.52
CA ALA A 380 21.62 -9.33 -5.38
C ALA A 380 21.63 -7.93 -4.73
N ALA A 381 22.52 -7.69 -3.76
CA ALA A 381 22.72 -6.38 -3.14
C ALA A 381 23.25 -5.35 -4.15
N GLY A 382 24.19 -5.73 -5.02
CA GLY A 382 24.64 -4.91 -6.13
C GLY A 382 23.50 -4.54 -7.09
N ARG A 383 22.64 -5.51 -7.45
CA ARG A 383 21.46 -5.28 -8.29
C ARG A 383 20.41 -4.40 -7.60
N ALA A 384 20.37 -4.40 -6.27
CA ALA A 384 19.44 -3.61 -5.46
C ALA A 384 19.80 -2.12 -5.34
N ILE A 385 21.03 -1.70 -5.67
CA ILE A 385 21.47 -0.29 -5.58
C ILE A 385 20.49 0.70 -6.22
N PRO A 386 20.09 0.57 -7.51
CA PRO A 386 19.16 1.52 -8.12
C PRO A 386 17.78 1.51 -7.45
N TYR A 387 17.32 0.36 -6.97
CA TYR A 387 16.03 0.23 -6.29
C TYR A 387 16.07 0.84 -4.89
N ALA A 388 17.14 0.65 -4.13
CA ALA A 388 17.34 1.31 -2.84
C ALA A 388 17.34 2.84 -2.98
N ARG A 389 17.99 3.40 -4.02
CA ARG A 389 17.91 4.84 -4.30
C ARG A 389 16.49 5.31 -4.61
N ARG A 390 15.76 4.55 -5.43
CA ARG A 390 14.36 4.84 -5.76
C ARG A 390 13.48 4.76 -4.51
N SER A 391 13.65 3.75 -3.67
CA SER A 391 12.96 3.62 -2.39
C SER A 391 13.28 4.79 -1.46
N GLY A 392 14.55 5.17 -1.30
CA GLY A 392 14.96 6.34 -0.51
C GLY A 392 14.30 7.63 -1.00
N PHE A 393 14.27 7.85 -2.31
CA PHE A 393 13.60 9.01 -2.92
C PHE A 393 12.07 8.99 -2.71
N LEU A 394 11.41 7.85 -2.91
CA LEU A 394 9.96 7.72 -2.73
C LEU A 394 9.55 7.91 -1.26
N VAL A 395 10.31 7.31 -0.32
CA VAL A 395 10.08 7.50 1.12
C VAL A 395 10.32 8.95 1.50
N ALA A 396 11.37 9.60 0.98
CA ALA A 396 11.61 11.02 1.19
C ALA A 396 10.43 11.88 0.71
N ALA A 397 9.97 11.67 -0.53
CA ALA A 397 8.85 12.41 -1.10
C ALA A 397 7.56 12.23 -0.27
N LEU A 398 7.26 11.00 0.14
CA LEU A 398 6.14 10.71 1.04
C LEU A 398 6.30 11.42 2.39
N THR A 399 7.50 11.42 2.96
CA THR A 399 7.80 12.08 4.23
C THR A 399 7.62 13.60 4.14
N VAL A 400 8.05 14.21 3.02
CA VAL A 400 7.81 15.64 2.74
C VAL A 400 6.32 15.94 2.64
N LEU A 401 5.55 15.10 1.93
CA LEU A 401 4.10 15.27 1.80
C LEU A 401 3.40 15.20 3.17
N ILE A 402 3.74 14.19 3.98
CA ILE A 402 3.22 14.06 5.35
C ILE A 402 3.65 15.28 6.19
N SER A 403 4.87 15.79 6.03
CA SER A 403 5.34 16.98 6.74
C SER A 403 4.46 18.20 6.44
N TYR A 404 4.10 18.41 5.17
CA TYR A 404 3.16 19.48 4.80
C TYR A 404 1.76 19.24 5.35
N GLN A 405 1.27 18.00 5.30
CA GLN A 405 -0.04 17.66 5.86
C GLN A 405 -0.12 17.97 7.36
N ILE A 406 0.91 17.63 8.13
CA ILE A 406 0.98 17.97 9.56
C ILE A 406 1.17 19.48 9.74
N ALA A 407 1.96 20.15 8.90
CA ALA A 407 2.14 21.59 8.95
C ALA A 407 0.80 22.34 8.85
N LEU A 408 -0.05 21.92 7.90
CA LEU A 408 -1.36 22.52 7.65
C LEU A 408 -2.46 22.03 8.61
N TRP A 409 -2.24 20.96 9.37
CA TRP A 409 -3.23 20.37 10.28
C TRP A 409 -3.97 21.38 11.17
N PRO A 410 -3.30 22.33 11.86
CA PRO A 410 -3.98 23.27 12.75
C PRO A 410 -4.85 24.30 12.00
N LEU A 411 -4.71 24.41 10.69
CA LEU A 411 -5.46 25.34 9.84
C LEU A 411 -6.72 24.71 9.25
N LEU A 412 -6.96 23.42 9.47
CA LEU A 412 -8.15 22.73 8.97
C LEU A 412 -9.39 23.16 9.77
N PRO A 413 -10.53 23.44 9.10
CA PRO A 413 -11.71 24.05 9.72
C PRO A 413 -12.35 23.18 10.82
N ASN A 414 -12.11 21.87 10.80
CA ASN A 414 -12.69 20.90 11.74
C ASN A 414 -11.79 20.62 12.97
N VAL A 415 -10.65 21.32 13.10
CA VAL A 415 -9.71 21.12 14.22
C VAL A 415 -9.95 22.20 15.27
N VAL A 416 -10.79 21.88 16.26
CA VAL A 416 -11.23 22.82 17.32
C VAL A 416 -10.19 22.97 18.44
N ALA A 417 -9.27 22.00 18.60
CA ALA A 417 -8.27 22.02 19.65
C ALA A 417 -6.94 22.65 19.14
N PRO A 418 -6.41 23.68 19.80
CA PRO A 418 -5.12 24.26 19.42
C PRO A 418 -3.99 23.23 19.64
N ASP A 419 -3.37 22.79 18.55
CA ASP A 419 -2.20 21.90 18.55
C ASP A 419 -0.91 22.67 18.90
N ALA A 420 -0.90 23.32 20.07
CA ALA A 420 0.13 24.28 20.49
C ALA A 420 1.13 23.73 21.53
N ALA A 421 1.06 22.44 21.87
CA ALA A 421 1.91 21.88 22.91
C ALA A 421 3.39 21.89 22.49
N THR A 422 4.27 22.51 23.31
CA THR A 422 5.70 22.73 23.00
C THR A 422 6.44 21.45 22.59
N HIS A 423 6.18 20.33 23.28
CA HIS A 423 6.82 19.05 22.96
C HIS A 423 6.46 18.55 21.54
N ARG A 424 5.23 18.79 21.06
CA ARG A 424 4.82 18.43 19.70
C ARG A 424 5.53 19.28 18.66
N TRP A 425 5.76 20.54 19.00
CA TRP A 425 6.48 21.49 18.17
C TRP A 425 7.93 21.07 17.99
N VAL A 426 8.62 20.80 19.11
CA VAL A 426 10.02 20.35 19.13
C VAL A 426 10.17 19.02 18.39
N LEU A 427 9.31 18.04 18.67
CA LEU A 427 9.38 16.72 18.02
C LEU A 427 9.08 16.79 16.51
N GLY A 428 8.07 17.56 16.10
CA GLY A 428 7.74 17.73 14.69
C GLY A 428 8.87 18.43 13.91
N LEU A 429 9.40 19.53 14.45
CA LEU A 429 10.55 20.22 13.85
C LEU A 429 11.81 19.36 13.85
N ALA A 430 12.05 18.56 14.90
CA ALA A 430 13.17 17.64 14.95
C ALA A 430 13.07 16.55 13.86
N ALA A 431 11.87 15.98 13.63
CA ALA A 431 11.66 14.98 12.58
C ALA A 431 11.87 15.57 11.17
N ILE A 432 11.30 16.75 10.89
CA ILE A 432 11.46 17.43 9.59
C ILE A 432 12.90 17.92 9.40
N GLY A 433 13.54 18.37 10.48
CA GLY A 433 14.95 18.75 10.51
C GLY A 433 15.86 17.55 10.19
N LEU A 434 15.62 16.40 10.82
CA LEU A 434 16.33 15.15 10.52
C LEU A 434 16.17 14.77 9.04
N LEU A 435 14.95 14.81 8.49
CA LEU A 435 14.73 14.57 7.07
C LEU A 435 15.53 15.55 6.20
N SER A 436 15.51 16.84 6.52
CA SER A 436 16.22 17.88 5.77
C SER A 436 17.74 17.64 5.78
N LEU A 437 18.31 17.25 6.93
CA LEU A 437 19.72 16.90 7.05
C LEU A 437 20.08 15.66 6.22
N VAL A 438 19.22 14.63 6.25
CA VAL A 438 19.42 13.41 5.46
C VAL A 438 19.37 13.72 3.97
N LEU A 439 18.43 14.54 3.50
CA LEU A 439 18.32 14.93 2.11
C LEU A 439 19.46 15.85 1.67
N ALA A 440 19.91 16.77 2.52
CA ALA A 440 21.08 17.59 2.24
C ALA A 440 22.35 16.75 2.14
N TRP A 441 22.53 15.81 3.06
CA TRP A 441 23.62 14.85 3.02
C TRP A 441 23.54 13.98 1.76
N ASP A 442 22.36 13.47 1.39
CA ASP A 442 22.25 12.66 0.17
C ASP A 442 22.53 13.51 -1.07
N ALA A 443 21.86 14.66 -1.25
CA ALA A 443 22.00 15.57 -2.38
C ALA A 443 23.47 15.97 -2.63
N ARG A 444 24.21 16.33 -1.58
CA ARG A 444 25.65 16.68 -1.68
C ARG A 444 26.48 15.54 -2.27
N HIS A 445 26.17 14.29 -1.91
CA HIS A 445 26.97 13.14 -2.32
C HIS A 445 26.49 12.54 -3.65
N SER A 446 25.18 12.55 -3.92
CA SER A 446 24.58 12.05 -5.16
C SER A 446 24.61 13.10 -6.28
N ARG A 447 24.82 14.38 -5.96
CA ARG A 447 24.73 15.54 -6.86
C ARG A 447 23.37 15.61 -7.57
N SER A 448 22.32 15.09 -6.94
CA SER A 448 20.98 15.01 -7.52
C SER A 448 20.18 16.29 -7.23
N THR A 449 19.81 17.00 -8.29
CA THR A 449 18.93 18.18 -8.21
C THR A 449 17.54 17.83 -7.68
N ALA A 450 17.03 16.62 -7.98
CA ALA A 450 15.73 16.17 -7.49
C ALA A 450 15.73 15.95 -5.97
N VAL A 451 16.82 15.40 -5.41
CA VAL A 451 16.95 15.23 -3.95
C VAL A 451 17.13 16.60 -3.27
N ALA A 452 17.89 17.51 -3.90
CA ALA A 452 18.00 18.89 -3.43
C ALA A 452 16.64 19.62 -3.42
N ALA A 453 15.80 19.39 -4.43
CA ALA A 453 14.43 19.92 -4.47
C ALA A 453 13.58 19.39 -3.32
N LEU A 454 13.66 18.09 -3.00
CA LEU A 454 12.98 17.52 -1.82
C LEU A 454 13.50 18.12 -0.51
N CYS A 455 14.80 18.40 -0.40
CA CYS A 455 15.38 19.06 0.77
C CYS A 455 14.84 20.50 0.95
N ILE A 456 14.73 21.27 -0.13
CA ILE A 456 14.16 22.62 -0.06
C ILE A 456 12.67 22.54 0.28
N ALA A 457 11.94 21.57 -0.27
CA ALA A 457 10.55 21.32 0.08
C ALA A 457 10.38 20.90 1.56
N SER A 458 11.29 20.09 2.12
CA SER A 458 11.25 19.72 3.54
C SER A 458 11.54 20.92 4.44
N ILE A 459 12.46 21.81 4.05
CA ILE A 459 12.69 23.08 4.74
C ILE A 459 11.44 23.97 4.67
N GLY A 460 10.80 24.06 3.50
CA GLY A 460 9.52 24.76 3.33
C GLY A 460 8.42 24.20 4.24
N ALA A 461 8.33 22.86 4.38
CA ALA A 461 7.42 22.22 5.31
C ALA A 461 7.75 22.56 6.78
N ALA A 462 9.04 22.65 7.15
CA ALA A 462 9.46 23.07 8.49
C ALA A 462 9.05 24.52 8.79
N VAL A 463 9.24 25.43 7.84
CA VAL A 463 8.81 26.84 7.94
C VAL A 463 7.29 26.91 8.10
N ALA A 464 6.54 26.19 7.26
CA ALA A 464 5.08 26.14 7.35
C ALA A 464 4.60 25.54 8.69
N PHE A 465 5.26 24.49 9.18
CA PHE A 465 4.95 23.84 10.44
C PHE A 465 5.17 24.78 11.63
N ALA A 466 6.30 25.49 11.65
CA ALA A 466 6.58 26.52 12.65
C ALA A 466 5.54 27.65 12.57
N PHE A 467 5.31 28.18 11.38
CA PHE A 467 4.38 29.29 11.17
C PHE A 467 2.94 28.97 11.63
N ALA A 468 2.39 27.82 11.25
CA ALA A 468 1.02 27.45 11.58
C ALA A 468 0.77 27.34 13.09
N ARG A 469 1.81 26.98 13.84
CA ARG A 469 1.76 26.71 15.29
C ARG A 469 2.47 27.81 16.11
N TRP A 470 2.75 28.96 15.52
CA TRP A 470 3.31 30.10 16.23
C TRP A 470 2.36 30.54 17.37
N PRO A 471 2.85 30.71 18.61
CA PRO A 471 2.00 30.90 19.79
C PRO A 471 1.31 32.26 19.84
N ASP A 472 1.93 33.29 19.25
CA ASP A 472 1.39 34.65 19.27
C ASP A 472 0.43 34.88 18.08
N PRO A 473 -0.89 35.00 18.32
CA PRO A 473 -1.87 35.21 17.26
C PRO A 473 -1.74 36.60 16.62
N VAL A 474 -1.22 37.61 17.33
CA VAL A 474 -1.03 38.97 16.82
C VAL A 474 0.13 38.99 15.84
N LEU A 475 1.28 38.41 16.21
CA LEU A 475 2.42 38.29 15.29
C LEU A 475 2.08 37.43 14.08
N ARG A 476 1.39 36.30 14.28
CA ARG A 476 0.91 35.47 13.16
C ARG A 476 -0.04 36.25 12.27
N GLY A 477 -0.99 37.00 12.84
CA GLY A 477 -1.91 37.87 12.09
C GLY A 477 -1.17 38.94 11.27
N ARG A 478 -0.16 39.58 11.86
CA ARG A 478 0.72 40.53 11.15
C ARG A 478 1.49 39.86 10.02
N LEU A 479 2.08 38.68 10.25
CA LEU A 479 2.79 37.95 9.21
C LEU A 479 1.87 37.52 8.07
N ILE A 480 0.63 37.10 8.34
CA ILE A 480 -0.36 36.80 7.30
C ILE A 480 -0.68 38.06 6.50
N GLN A 481 -0.88 39.20 7.19
CA GLN A 481 -1.17 40.48 6.55
C GLN A 481 0.00 40.97 5.66
N TYR A 482 1.25 40.79 6.10
CA TYR A 482 2.45 41.21 5.39
C TYR A 482 3.07 40.11 4.53
N PHE A 483 2.43 38.94 4.43
CA PHE A 483 2.94 37.78 3.71
C PHE A 483 3.34 38.08 2.25
N PRO A 484 2.59 38.86 1.46
CA PRO A 484 2.99 39.17 0.09
C PRO A 484 4.38 39.80 -0.01
N ILE A 485 4.70 40.74 0.88
CA ILE A 485 6.01 41.40 0.92
C ILE A 485 7.06 40.44 1.45
N VAL A 486 6.76 39.68 2.50
CA VAL A 486 7.71 38.71 3.08
C VAL A 486 8.12 37.67 2.04
N ALA A 487 7.16 37.13 1.28
CA ALA A 487 7.42 36.16 0.22
C ALA A 487 8.28 36.78 -0.91
N ALA A 488 7.94 37.99 -1.36
CA ALA A 488 8.70 38.70 -2.38
C ALA A 488 10.13 39.04 -1.92
N ALA A 489 10.29 39.51 -0.68
CA ALA A 489 11.58 39.85 -0.10
C ALA A 489 12.45 38.61 0.13
N ALA A 490 11.86 37.47 0.53
CA ALA A 490 12.58 36.21 0.74
C ALA A 490 13.16 35.61 -0.55
N ALA A 491 12.67 36.01 -1.72
CA ALA A 491 13.23 35.58 -3.01
C ALA A 491 14.66 36.10 -3.23
N LEU A 492 14.98 37.32 -2.77
CA LEU A 492 16.32 37.91 -2.93
C LEU A 492 17.44 37.12 -2.24
N PRO A 493 17.37 36.79 -0.93
CA PRO A 493 18.40 36.00 -0.28
C PRO A 493 18.49 34.58 -0.85
N LEU A 494 17.37 33.96 -1.26
CA LEU A 494 17.41 32.64 -1.89
C LEU A 494 18.09 32.66 -3.26
N LEU A 495 17.82 33.69 -4.08
CA LEU A 495 18.51 33.91 -5.34
C LEU A 495 20.00 34.18 -5.12
N ALA A 496 20.34 35.01 -4.13
CA ALA A 496 21.73 35.28 -3.78
C ALA A 496 22.46 33.99 -3.33
N ILE A 497 21.84 33.16 -2.49
CA ILE A 497 22.39 31.86 -2.08
C ILE A 497 22.58 30.96 -3.31
N ALA A 498 21.60 30.89 -4.22
CA ALA A 498 21.67 30.07 -5.42
C ALA A 498 22.86 30.45 -6.33
N GLU A 499 23.19 31.74 -6.37
CA GLU A 499 24.27 32.32 -7.17
C GLU A 499 25.65 32.18 -6.51
N LEU A 500 25.69 32.26 -5.18
CA LEU A 500 26.93 32.11 -4.40
C LEU A 500 27.42 30.66 -4.34
N LEU A 501 26.61 29.68 -4.76
CA LEU A 501 27.01 28.28 -4.82
C LEU A 501 28.08 28.05 -5.89
N PRO A 502 29.32 27.66 -5.54
CA PRO A 502 30.43 27.58 -6.48
C PRO A 502 30.16 26.56 -7.59
N SER A 503 30.65 26.87 -8.80
CA SER A 503 30.47 26.04 -10.00
C SER A 503 31.08 24.63 -9.87
N THR A 504 32.13 24.51 -9.06
CA THR A 504 32.92 23.29 -8.79
C THR A 504 32.48 22.54 -7.54
N ASP A 505 31.58 23.13 -6.72
CA ASP A 505 31.20 22.56 -5.44
C ASP A 505 30.05 21.54 -5.56
N ARG A 506 30.06 20.54 -4.68
CA ARG A 506 29.05 19.49 -4.58
C ARG A 506 27.65 20.04 -4.26
N TRP A 507 27.57 21.25 -3.73
CA TRP A 507 26.33 21.94 -3.38
C TRP A 507 25.61 22.59 -4.57
N ARG A 508 26.23 22.66 -5.75
CA ARG A 508 25.60 23.24 -6.95
C ARG A 508 24.28 22.59 -7.36
N CYS A 509 24.02 21.35 -6.93
CA CYS A 509 22.74 20.68 -7.13
C CYS A 509 21.54 21.41 -6.49
N PHE A 510 21.78 22.29 -5.51
CA PHE A 510 20.75 23.14 -4.89
C PHE A 510 20.40 24.39 -5.69
N ALA A 511 21.26 24.83 -6.62
CA ALA A 511 21.00 26.05 -7.38
C ALA A 511 19.69 25.95 -8.18
N PRO A 512 19.46 24.96 -9.07
CA PRO A 512 18.23 24.92 -9.87
C PRO A 512 16.92 24.98 -9.05
N PRO A 513 16.72 24.19 -7.97
CA PRO A 513 15.51 24.31 -7.18
C PRO A 513 15.40 25.63 -6.39
N LEU A 514 16.52 26.22 -5.92
CA LEU A 514 16.50 27.56 -5.30
C LEU A 514 16.08 28.64 -6.31
N TRP A 515 16.56 28.57 -7.54
CA TRP A 515 16.14 29.45 -8.64
C TRP A 515 14.64 29.33 -8.91
N ILE A 516 14.10 28.11 -8.95
CA ILE A 516 12.65 27.88 -9.12
C ILE A 516 11.86 28.50 -7.95
N VAL A 517 12.31 28.31 -6.71
CA VAL A 517 11.64 28.90 -5.54
C VAL A 517 11.68 30.43 -5.60
N ALA A 518 12.85 31.01 -5.88
CA ALA A 518 13.06 32.45 -5.88
C ALA A 518 12.38 33.18 -7.06
N LEU A 519 12.41 32.62 -8.26
CA LEU A 519 11.88 33.30 -9.46
C LEU A 519 10.45 32.92 -9.83
N LEU A 520 9.96 31.76 -9.38
CA LEU A 520 8.63 31.28 -9.73
C LEU A 520 7.72 31.20 -8.50
N LEU A 521 8.04 30.35 -7.53
CA LEU A 521 7.09 30.01 -6.47
C LEU A 521 6.82 31.16 -5.51
N LEU A 522 7.86 31.86 -5.01
CA LEU A 522 7.69 32.97 -4.08
C LEU A 522 7.02 34.19 -4.73
N PRO A 523 7.44 34.65 -5.94
CA PRO A 523 6.72 35.68 -6.68
C PRO A 523 5.25 35.32 -6.95
N ALA A 524 4.97 34.09 -7.42
CA ALA A 524 3.60 33.66 -7.68
C ALA A 524 2.76 33.65 -6.40
N TRP A 525 3.32 33.17 -5.28
CA TRP A 525 2.61 33.15 -4.00
C TRP A 525 2.35 34.57 -3.47
N SER A 526 3.33 35.48 -3.62
CA SER A 526 3.15 36.90 -3.30
C SER A 526 1.99 37.51 -4.10
N LEU A 527 1.95 37.29 -5.42
CA LEU A 527 0.88 37.81 -6.27
C LEU A 527 -0.49 37.18 -5.96
N LEU A 528 -0.55 35.85 -5.78
CA LEU A 528 -1.79 35.14 -5.44
C LEU A 528 -2.36 35.63 -4.11
N THR A 529 -1.52 35.93 -3.12
CA THR A 529 -1.98 36.43 -1.82
C THR A 529 -2.49 37.87 -1.89
N LEU A 530 -1.96 38.70 -2.79
CA LEU A 530 -2.56 40.01 -3.09
C LEU A 530 -3.93 39.87 -3.76
N LEU A 531 -4.09 38.92 -4.68
CA LEU A 531 -5.33 38.71 -5.43
C LEU A 531 -6.43 38.04 -4.60
N ALA A 532 -6.06 37.14 -3.70
CA ALA A 532 -7.01 36.34 -2.92
C ALA A 532 -7.43 36.99 -1.60
N ALA A 533 -6.87 38.14 -1.21
CA ALA A 533 -7.14 38.75 0.08
C ALA A 533 -8.62 39.17 0.22
N PRO A 534 -9.41 38.55 1.12
CA PRO A 534 -10.84 38.86 1.29
C PRO A 534 -11.08 40.21 1.97
N ARG A 535 -10.02 40.83 2.52
CA ARG A 535 -10.02 42.21 3.02
C ARG A 535 -9.03 42.99 2.17
N GLN A 536 -9.39 44.22 1.81
CA GLN A 536 -8.47 45.12 1.12
C GLN A 536 -7.18 45.22 1.96
N PRO A 537 -6.03 44.74 1.45
CA PRO A 537 -4.77 44.91 2.15
C PRO A 537 -4.51 46.40 2.33
N ALA A 538 -3.73 46.78 3.35
CA ALA A 538 -3.35 48.18 3.52
C ALA A 538 -2.79 48.70 2.19
N ALA A 539 -3.26 49.84 1.70
CA ALA A 539 -3.13 50.17 0.29
C ALA A 539 -1.67 50.23 -0.21
N TRP A 540 -0.69 50.40 0.68
CA TRP A 540 0.75 50.39 0.38
C TRP A 540 1.37 49.00 0.19
N LEU A 541 0.69 47.92 0.62
CA LEU A 541 1.17 46.54 0.50
C LEU A 541 1.34 46.10 -0.95
N THR A 542 0.37 46.44 -1.80
CA THR A 542 0.36 46.09 -3.22
C THR A 542 1.55 46.69 -3.97
N PRO A 543 1.78 48.03 -3.95
CA PRO A 543 2.92 48.61 -4.65
C PRO A 543 4.26 48.11 -4.11
N MET A 544 4.40 47.92 -2.79
CA MET A 544 5.65 47.40 -2.21
C MET A 544 5.94 45.95 -2.62
N SER A 545 4.93 45.08 -2.65
CA SER A 545 5.09 43.70 -3.08
C SER A 545 5.46 43.60 -4.56
N LEU A 546 4.78 44.39 -5.41
CA LEU A 546 5.10 44.47 -6.85
C LEU A 546 6.53 45.00 -7.07
N ALA A 547 6.94 46.02 -6.32
CA ALA A 547 8.29 46.56 -6.41
C ALA A 547 9.35 45.54 -5.97
N ALA A 548 9.10 44.79 -4.88
CA ALA A 548 9.99 43.74 -4.41
C ALA A 548 10.14 42.62 -5.45
N VAL A 549 9.03 42.12 -6.02
CA VAL A 549 9.09 41.11 -7.09
C VAL A 549 9.78 41.67 -8.34
N GLY A 550 9.50 42.92 -8.71
CA GLY A 550 10.17 43.63 -9.80
C GLY A 550 11.69 43.70 -9.58
N GLY A 551 12.14 43.99 -8.35
CA GLY A 551 13.55 44.01 -7.98
C GLY A 551 14.23 42.64 -8.09
N VAL A 552 13.54 41.57 -7.70
CA VAL A 552 14.03 40.18 -7.87
C VAL A 552 14.27 39.87 -9.34
N TYR A 553 13.30 40.17 -10.22
CA TYR A 553 13.46 39.95 -11.66
C TYR A 553 14.49 40.87 -12.32
N ALA A 554 14.69 42.10 -11.83
CA ALA A 554 15.77 42.98 -12.28
C ALA A 554 17.13 42.36 -12.00
N LEU A 555 17.32 41.84 -10.78
CA LEU A 555 18.57 41.25 -10.35
C LEU A 555 18.86 39.95 -11.10
N ALA A 556 17.86 39.10 -11.30
CA ALA A 556 17.99 37.88 -12.10
C ALA A 556 18.28 38.20 -13.59
N GLY A 557 17.53 39.14 -14.17
CA GLY A 557 17.66 39.52 -15.58
C GLY A 557 18.99 40.18 -15.93
N SER A 558 19.54 40.99 -15.01
CA SER A 558 20.84 41.66 -15.22
C SER A 558 22.03 40.69 -15.19
N ARG A 559 21.94 39.59 -14.44
CA ARG A 559 23.00 38.57 -14.36
C ARG A 559 22.96 37.54 -15.49
N GLU A 560 21.77 37.07 -15.86
CA GLU A 560 21.64 36.01 -16.89
C GLU A 560 21.48 36.56 -18.33
N GLY A 561 21.41 37.88 -18.53
CA GLY A 561 21.16 38.49 -19.84
C GLY A 561 19.77 38.17 -20.42
N ARG A 562 18.84 37.68 -19.58
CA ARG A 562 17.50 37.28 -20.00
C ARG A 562 16.58 38.50 -20.07
N ARG A 563 16.44 39.06 -21.28
CA ARG A 563 15.58 40.22 -21.57
C ARG A 563 14.14 40.08 -21.06
N ALA A 564 13.59 38.85 -21.02
CA ALA A 564 12.25 38.59 -20.51
C ALA A 564 12.08 38.96 -19.02
N PHE A 565 13.06 38.65 -18.16
CA PHE A 565 13.00 39.02 -16.75
C PHE A 565 13.15 40.53 -16.54
N LEU A 566 13.97 41.19 -17.34
CA LEU A 566 14.09 42.66 -17.32
C LEU A 566 12.77 43.32 -17.76
N ALA A 567 12.12 42.83 -18.82
CA ALA A 567 10.83 43.33 -19.26
C ALA A 567 9.74 43.14 -18.18
N LEU A 568 9.69 41.96 -17.56
CA LEU A 568 8.77 41.68 -16.46
C LEU A 568 9.03 42.58 -15.24
N SER A 569 10.30 42.82 -14.92
CA SER A 569 10.70 43.75 -13.86
C SER A 569 10.19 45.17 -14.13
N VAL A 570 10.41 45.70 -15.34
CA VAL A 570 9.94 47.04 -15.73
C VAL A 570 8.41 47.13 -15.60
N VAL A 571 7.68 46.12 -16.09
CA VAL A 571 6.21 46.08 -15.99
C VAL A 571 5.75 46.12 -14.52
N LEU A 572 6.38 45.32 -13.65
CA LEU A 572 6.03 45.26 -12.23
C LEU A 572 6.40 46.54 -11.48
N LEU A 573 7.53 47.16 -11.80
CA LEU A 573 7.96 48.44 -11.20
C LEU A 573 7.06 49.60 -11.65
N LEU A 574 6.65 49.64 -12.91
CA LEU A 574 5.68 50.62 -13.40
C LEU A 574 4.31 50.42 -12.74
N ALA A 575 3.86 49.16 -12.62
CA ALA A 575 2.63 48.84 -11.90
C ALA A 575 2.72 49.24 -10.42
N ALA A 576 3.87 49.05 -9.77
CA ALA A 576 4.11 49.49 -8.40
C ALA A 576 4.03 51.03 -8.29
N ALA A 577 4.74 51.76 -9.15
CA ALA A 577 4.74 53.23 -9.16
C ALA A 577 3.33 53.80 -9.40
N PHE A 578 2.57 53.22 -10.32
CA PHE A 578 1.20 53.62 -10.61
C PHE A 578 0.23 53.35 -9.45
N ASN A 579 0.36 52.20 -8.78
CA ASN A 579 -0.44 51.91 -7.58
C ASN A 579 -0.07 52.85 -6.43
N LEU A 580 1.21 53.20 -6.30
CA LEU A 580 1.68 54.14 -5.28
C LEU A 580 1.15 55.56 -5.54
N SER A 581 1.18 56.04 -6.79
CA SER A 581 0.64 57.37 -7.13
C SER A 581 -0.86 57.49 -6.90
N ARG A 582 -1.62 56.43 -7.20
CA ARG A 582 -3.06 56.35 -6.89
C ARG A 582 -3.32 56.45 -5.38
N LEU A 583 -2.47 55.82 -4.58
CA LEU A 583 -2.57 55.88 -3.12
C LEU A 583 -2.31 57.29 -2.58
N TYR A 584 -1.26 57.97 -3.06
CA TYR A 584 -1.00 59.37 -2.68
C TYR A 584 -2.13 60.32 -3.09
N ALA A 585 -2.65 60.16 -4.31
CA ALA A 585 -3.79 60.95 -4.79
C ALA A 585 -5.04 60.73 -3.93
N ALA A 586 -5.33 59.47 -3.55
CA ALA A 586 -6.45 59.14 -2.67
C ALA A 586 -6.29 59.72 -1.24
N ALA A 587 -5.05 59.92 -0.78
CA ALA A 587 -4.74 60.51 0.51
C ALA A 587 -4.69 62.06 0.50
N GLY A 588 -4.94 62.72 -0.64
CA GLY A 588 -4.87 64.17 -0.77
C GLY A 588 -3.46 64.76 -0.69
N MET A 589 -2.44 63.90 -0.73
CA MET A 589 -1.04 64.32 -0.74
C MET A 589 -0.57 64.51 -2.19
N ARG A 590 -0.02 65.68 -2.50
CA ARG A 590 0.70 65.88 -3.76
C ARG A 590 2.06 65.21 -3.63
N LEU A 591 2.36 64.32 -4.59
CA LEU A 591 3.64 63.62 -4.71
C LEU A 591 4.82 64.59 -4.86
#